data_AF-A0A8J7FPU3-F1
#
_entry.id   AF-A0A8J7FPU3-F1
#
_cell.length_a   1.000
_cell.length_b   1.000
_cell.length_c   1.000
_cell.angle_alpha   90.00
_cell.angle_beta   90.00
_cell.angle_gamma   90.00
#
_symmetry.space_group_name_H-M   'P 1'
#
loop_
_entity.id
_entity.type
_entity.pdbx_description
1 polymer ?
#
loop_
_entity_poly.entity_id
_entity_poly.type
_entity_poly.pdbx_seq_one_letter_code
_entity_poly.pdbx_strand_id
1 'polypeptide(L)'
;MNNLLDTIDTKSKEFENTVSIITTGAAAGIAISKAIDKNQKLGAIVGIGIGLFAYAMFSPKNRLRKEKLKLEKQIEKLEAKVEK
;
A
#
# COMPACT_ATOMS: atom_id res chain seq x y z
N MET A 1 11.47 -17.74 -18.24
CA MET A 1 11.73 -17.93 -16.79
C MET A 1 11.90 -16.55 -16.12
N ASN A 2 10.87 -15.70 -16.09
CA ASN A 2 10.99 -14.32 -15.55
C ASN A 2 9.97 -13.99 -14.43
N ASN A 3 8.88 -14.76 -14.31
CA ASN A 3 7.79 -14.40 -13.39
C ASN A 3 8.11 -14.59 -11.89
N LEU A 4 9.02 -15.50 -11.54
CA LEU A 4 9.37 -15.76 -10.15
C LEU A 4 10.24 -14.65 -9.55
N LEU A 5 11.23 -14.16 -10.30
CA LEU A 5 12.06 -13.03 -9.87
C LEU A 5 11.25 -11.75 -9.72
N ASP A 6 10.37 -11.43 -10.67
CA ASP A 6 9.51 -10.25 -10.59
C ASP A 6 8.53 -10.32 -9.41
N THR A 7 8.02 -11.52 -9.10
CA THR A 7 7.13 -11.73 -7.95
C THR A 7 7.87 -11.56 -6.62
N ILE A 8 9.10 -12.06 -6.54
CA ILE A 8 9.95 -11.90 -5.35
C ILE A 8 10.31 -10.42 -5.15
N ASP A 9 10.73 -9.72 -6.21
CA ASP A 9 11.10 -8.30 -6.15
C ASP A 9 9.90 -7.42 -5.76
N THR A 10 8.71 -7.73 -6.29
CA THR A 10 7.46 -7.04 -5.92
C THR A 10 7.10 -7.24 -4.44
N LYS A 11 7.22 -8.47 -3.92
CA LYS A 11 6.95 -8.76 -2.50
C LYS A 11 7.96 -8.09 -1.57
N SER A 12 9.23 -8.04 -1.98
CA SER A 12 10.29 -7.36 -1.23
C SER A 12 10.04 -5.87 -1.12
N LYS A 13 9.64 -5.20 -2.21
CA LYS A 13 9.26 -3.78 -2.20
C LYS A 13 8.03 -3.50 -1.34
N GLU A 14 7.03 -4.38 -1.38
CA GLU A 14 5.85 -4.26 -0.50
C GLU A 14 6.23 -4.42 0.99
N PHE A 15 7.15 -5.33 1.30
CA PHE A 15 7.67 -5.52 2.66
C PHE A 15 8.47 -4.31 3.15
N GLU A 16 9.39 -3.80 2.33
CA GLU A 16 10.20 -2.62 2.64
C GLU A 16 9.33 -1.39 2.91
N ASN A 17 8.32 -1.15 2.07
CA ASN A 17 7.35 -0.09 2.31
C ASN A 17 6.62 -0.27 3.63
N THR A 18 6.17 -1.49 3.94
CA THR A 18 5.46 -1.78 5.19
C THR A 18 6.34 -1.53 6.42
N VAL A 19 7.59 -1.99 6.39
CA VAL A 19 8.57 -1.76 7.48
C VAL A 19 8.87 -0.28 7.64
N SER A 20 9.02 0.45 6.53
CA SER A 20 9.20 1.91 6.53
C SER A 20 8.02 2.62 7.19
N ILE A 21 6.79 2.27 6.79
CA ILE A 21 5.55 2.82 7.38
C ILE A 21 5.44 2.52 8.86
N ILE A 22 5.75 1.30 9.28
CA ILE A 22 5.73 0.92 10.71
C ILE A 22 6.77 1.75 11.47
N THR A 23 7.99 1.88 10.95
CA THR A 23 9.08 2.60 11.63
C THR A 23 8.78 4.09 11.74
N THR A 24 8.37 4.73 10.63
CA THR A 24 8.00 6.15 10.61
C THR A 24 6.73 6.43 11.40
N GLY A 25 5.72 5.56 11.29
CA GLY A 25 4.48 5.63 12.05
C GLY A 25 4.73 5.52 13.55
N ALA A 26 5.55 4.57 13.98
CA ALA A 26 5.97 4.43 15.37
C ALA A 26 6.68 5.69 15.87
N ALA A 27 7.67 6.20 15.11
CA ALA A 27 8.41 7.41 15.47
C ALA A 27 7.49 8.64 15.60
N ALA A 28 6.58 8.83 14.64
CA ALA A 28 5.59 9.91 14.67
C ALA A 28 4.66 9.78 15.88
N GLY A 29 4.16 8.57 16.16
CA GLY A 29 3.30 8.29 17.30
C GLY A 29 3.98 8.50 18.66
N ILE A 30 5.26 8.15 18.76
CA ILE A 30 6.10 8.42 19.95
C ILE A 30 6.28 9.93 20.13
N ALA A 31 6.60 10.67 19.06
CA ALA A 31 6.80 12.11 19.12
C ALA A 31 5.52 12.84 19.54
N ILE A 32 4.38 12.50 18.96
CA ILE A 32 3.08 13.06 19.32
C ILE A 32 2.74 12.75 20.77
N SER A 33 2.94 11.50 21.21
CA SER A 33 2.63 11.09 22.59
C SER A 33 3.53 11.77 23.61
N LYS A 34 4.81 12.00 23.27
CA LYS A 34 5.74 12.78 24.09
C LYS A 34 5.32 14.25 24.17
N ALA A 35 4.77 14.83 23.09
CA ALA A 35 4.30 16.21 23.07
C ALA A 35 3.02 16.44 23.91
N ILE A 36 2.18 15.41 24.08
CA ILE A 36 0.96 15.46 24.91
C ILE A 36 1.13 14.81 26.29
N ASP A 37 2.36 14.58 26.71
CA ASP A 37 2.75 13.96 27.99
C ASP A 37 2.03 12.62 28.29
N LYS A 38 1.90 11.79 27.27
CA LYS A 38 1.31 10.44 27.34
C LYS A 38 2.36 9.36 27.14
N ASN A 39 1.95 8.12 27.41
CA ASN A 39 2.79 6.94 27.25
C ASN A 39 3.28 6.76 25.81
N GLN A 40 4.59 6.90 25.61
CA GLN A 40 5.27 6.77 24.32
C GLN A 40 5.09 5.39 23.66
N LYS A 41 4.99 4.32 24.46
CA LYS A 41 4.74 2.96 23.93
C LYS A 41 3.35 2.86 23.31
N LEU A 42 2.35 3.47 23.97
CA LEU A 42 1.00 3.54 23.44
C LEU A 42 0.95 4.40 22.17
N GLY A 43 1.71 5.50 22.17
CA GLY A 43 1.94 6.34 21.01
C GLY A 43 2.50 5.59 19.80
N ALA A 44 3.53 4.79 20.00
CA ALA A 44 4.13 3.97 18.94
C ALA A 44 3.09 3.04 18.30
N ILE A 45 2.30 2.34 19.12
CA ILE A 45 1.26 1.42 18.64
C ILE A 45 0.20 2.16 17.82
N VAL A 46 -0.28 3.30 18.33
CA VAL A 46 -1.26 4.13 17.62
C VAL A 46 -0.69 4.67 16.31
N GLY A 47 0.56 5.14 16.31
CA GLY A 47 1.23 5.66 15.13
C GLY A 47 1.46 4.59 14.06
N ILE A 48 1.83 3.37 14.44
CA ILE A 48 1.90 2.21 13.54
C ILE A 48 0.51 1.91 12.96
N GLY A 49 -0.52 1.86 13.81
CA GLY A 49 -1.89 1.58 13.39
C GLY A 49 -2.42 2.60 12.38
N ILE A 50 -2.21 3.90 12.62
CA ILE A 50 -2.60 4.97 11.70
C ILE A 50 -1.78 4.93 10.41
N GLY A 51 -0.47 4.67 10.49
CA GLY A 51 0.41 4.55 9.32
C GLY A 51 -0.01 3.41 8.38
N LEU A 52 -0.28 2.23 8.95
CA LEU A 52 -0.79 1.08 8.18
C LEU A 52 -2.19 1.34 7.63
N PHE A 53 -3.06 2.02 8.37
CA PHE A 53 -4.39 2.39 7.91
C PHE A 53 -4.34 3.38 6.73
N ALA A 54 -3.50 4.41 6.82
CA ALA A 54 -3.28 5.36 5.73
C ALA A 54 -2.70 4.65 4.50
N TYR A 55 -1.72 3.76 4.69
CA TYR A 55 -1.20 2.95 3.59
C TYR A 55 -2.28 2.09 2.95
N ALA A 56 -3.12 1.41 3.73
CA ALA A 56 -4.21 0.61 3.18
C ALA A 56 -5.24 1.46 2.41
N MET A 57 -5.57 2.65 2.91
CA MET A 57 -6.56 3.54 2.29
C MET A 57 -6.03 4.17 0.99
N PHE A 58 -4.76 4.57 0.98
CA PHE A 58 -4.12 5.27 -0.15
C PHE A 58 -3.25 4.35 -1.01
N SER A 59 -3.21 3.05 -0.73
CA SER A 59 -2.39 2.12 -1.50
C SER A 59 -2.80 2.17 -2.98
N PRO A 60 -1.83 2.38 -3.90
CA PRO A 60 -2.10 2.44 -5.34
C PRO A 60 -2.73 1.15 -5.88
N LYS A 61 -2.71 0.04 -5.13
CA LYS A 61 -3.36 -1.24 -5.46
C LYS A 61 -4.85 -1.07 -5.79
N ASN A 62 -5.56 -0.15 -5.13
CA ASN A 62 -6.97 0.14 -5.42
C ASN A 62 -7.17 0.94 -6.71
N ARG A 63 -6.19 1.77 -7.11
CA ARG A 63 -6.19 2.48 -8.40
C ARG A 63 -5.84 1.53 -9.55
N LEU A 64 -4.80 0.72 -9.39
CA LEU A 64 -4.33 -0.24 -10.39
C LEU A 64 -5.39 -1.30 -10.72
N ARG A 65 -6.15 -1.77 -9.73
CA ARG A 65 -7.29 -2.69 -9.97
C ARG A 65 -8.40 -2.04 -10.80
N LYS A 66 -8.70 -0.76 -10.56
CA LYS A 66 -9.70 0.00 -11.34
C LYS A 66 -9.24 0.26 -12.76
N GLU A 67 -7.95 0.55 -12.96
CA GLU A 67 -7.37 0.71 -14.30
C GLU A 67 -7.36 -0.62 -15.07
N LYS A 68 -6.93 -1.73 -14.47
CA LYS A 68 -6.98 -3.03 -15.15
C LYS A 68 -8.39 -3.41 -15.60
N LEU A 69 -9.40 -3.21 -14.75
CA LEU A 69 -10.81 -3.42 -15.11
C LEU A 69 -11.28 -2.52 -16.27
N LYS A 70 -10.76 -1.29 -16.38
CA LYS A 70 -11.05 -0.39 -17.51
C LYS A 70 -10.34 -0.81 -18.79
N LEU A 71 -9.11 -1.33 -18.68
CA LEU A 71 -8.36 -1.85 -19.82
C LEU A 71 -8.99 -3.14 -20.37
N GLU A 72 -9.38 -4.08 -19.51
CA GLU A 72 -10.08 -5.32 -19.93
C GLU A 72 -11.37 -5.00 -20.70
N LYS A 73 -12.21 -4.09 -20.19
CA LYS A 73 -13.43 -3.66 -20.88
C LYS A 73 -13.17 -2.95 -22.21
N GLN A 74 -12.02 -2.32 -22.38
CA GLN A 74 -11.65 -1.71 -23.66
C GLN A 74 -11.20 -2.76 -24.67
N ILE A 75 -10.43 -3.76 -24.22
CA ILE A 75 -10.00 -4.89 -25.05
C ILE A 75 -11.21 -5.69 -25.53
N GLU A 76 -12.14 -6.04 -24.64
CA GLU A 76 -13.38 -6.77 -24.99
C GLU A 76 -14.22 -6.01 -26.05
N LYS A 77 -14.31 -4.68 -25.93
CA LYS A 77 -15.00 -3.84 -26.93
C LYS A 77 -14.26 -3.74 -28.27
N LEU A 78 -12.94 -3.85 -28.26
CA LEU A 78 -12.11 -3.85 -29.46
C LEU A 78 -12.23 -5.20 -30.18
N GLU A 79 -12.14 -6.31 -29.45
CA GLU A 79 -12.33 -7.66 -29.98
C GLU A 79 -13.71 -7.81 -30.62
N ALA A 80 -14.78 -7.41 -29.92
CA ALA A 80 -16.15 -7.43 -30.46
C ALA A 80 -16.37 -6.52 -31.68
N LYS A 81 -15.50 -5.55 -31.93
CA LYS A 81 -15.51 -4.71 -33.14
C LYS A 81 -14.69 -5.28 -34.29
N VAL A 82 -13.66 -6.06 -33.99
CA VAL A 82 -12.78 -6.70 -34.98
C VAL A 82 -13.42 -8.00 -35.50
N GLU A 83 -14.25 -8.66 -34.69
CA GLU A 83 -15.00 -9.87 -35.06
C GLU A 83 -16.27 -9.60 -35.90
N LYS A 84 -16.62 -8.33 -36.12
CA LYS A 84 -17.72 -7.87 -36.99
C LYS A 84 -17.19 -7.33 -38.30
#